data_AF-Q5LP38-F1
#
_entry.id   AF-Q5LP38-F1
#
_cell.length_a   1.000
_cell.length_b   1.000
_cell.length_c   1.000
_cell.angle_alpha   90.00
_cell.angle_beta   90.00
_cell.angle_gamma   90.00
#
_symmetry.space_group_name_H-M   'P 1'
#
loop_
_entity.id
_entity.type
_entity.pdbx_description
1 polymer ?
#
loop_
_entity_poly.entity_id
_entity_poly.type
_entity_poly.pdbx_seq_one_letter_code
_entity_poly.pdbx_strand_id
1 'polypeptide(L)'
;MTTYHEFSQEDIQHIIDAGQAHHDSVNLKAMGPSDAMLHASPLVLGETCISVTVENHSVCLNLPIIDKKICFPIPVSVPNGTAAKACLKICTTIGIPTGVCVTISALGMQIVHQCFGKC
;
A
#
# COMPACT_ATOMS: atom_id res chain seq x y z
N MET A 1 19.75 -0.28 16.84
CA MET A 1 19.13 0.84 16.09
C MET A 1 18.07 0.21 15.19
N THR A 2 16.88 0.80 15.11
CA THR A 2 15.79 0.28 14.25
C THR A 2 15.79 1.09 12.96
N THR A 3 15.95 0.44 11.81
CA THR A 3 15.90 1.12 10.52
C THR A 3 14.45 1.29 10.09
N TYR A 4 14.09 2.51 9.68
CA TYR A 4 12.80 2.79 9.07
C TYR A 4 13.00 2.91 7.57
N HIS A 5 12.30 2.07 6.81
CA HIS A 5 12.32 2.17 5.36
C HIS A 5 11.20 3.10 4.89
N GLU A 6 11.52 3.93 3.91
CA GLU A 6 10.60 4.93 3.36
C GLU A 6 10.34 4.62 1.89
N PHE A 7 9.12 4.90 1.44
CA PHE A 7 8.74 4.79 0.05
C PHE A 7 9.13 6.08 -0.68
N SER A 8 9.55 5.98 -1.95
CA SER A 8 9.87 7.18 -2.72
C SER A 8 8.64 8.05 -2.88
N GLN A 9 8.75 9.35 -2.58
CA GLN A 9 7.65 10.31 -2.77
C GLN A 9 7.19 10.35 -4.23
N GLU A 10 8.10 10.16 -5.18
CA GLU A 10 7.76 10.13 -6.60
C GLU A 10 6.86 8.94 -6.94
N ASP A 11 7.18 7.73 -6.43
CA ASP A 11 6.41 6.52 -6.67
C ASP A 11 5.01 6.61 -6.03
N ILE A 12 4.95 7.19 -4.83
CA ILE A 12 3.68 7.46 -4.13
C ILE A 12 2.83 8.41 -4.97
N GLN A 13 3.41 9.52 -5.45
CA GLN A 13 2.68 10.50 -6.24
C GLN A 13 2.23 9.93 -7.57
N HIS A 14 3.08 9.15 -8.26
CA HIS A 14 2.71 8.44 -9.48
C HIS A 14 1.50 7.53 -9.29
N ILE A 15 1.42 6.83 -8.15
CA ILE A 15 0.27 5.99 -7.82
C ILE A 15 -0.99 6.83 -7.58
N ILE A 16 -0.89 7.94 -6.86
CA ILE A 16 -2.01 8.85 -6.60
C ILE A 16 -2.50 9.46 -7.91
N ASP A 17 -1.59 9.97 -8.75
CA ASP A 17 -1.88 10.58 -10.04
C ASP A 17 -2.53 9.58 -11.00
N ALA A 18 -2.01 8.35 -11.07
CA ALA A 18 -2.63 7.27 -11.84
C ALA A 18 -4.04 6.95 -11.32
N GLY A 19 -4.26 7.05 -10.01
CA GLY A 19 -5.57 6.89 -9.39
C GLY A 19 -6.57 7.97 -9.75
N GLN A 20 -6.13 9.23 -9.70
CA GLN A 20 -6.93 10.38 -10.09
C GLN A 20 -7.24 10.37 -11.58
N ALA A 21 -6.23 10.13 -12.43
CA ALA A 21 -6.40 10.06 -13.87
C ALA A 21 -7.36 8.94 -14.29
N HIS A 22 -7.31 7.77 -13.61
CA HIS A 22 -8.26 6.71 -13.87
C HIS A 22 -9.69 7.14 -13.51
N HIS A 23 -9.88 7.77 -12.35
CA HIS A 23 -11.19 8.32 -11.97
C HIS A 23 -11.69 9.40 -12.94
N ASP A 24 -10.82 10.31 -13.40
CA ASP A 24 -11.17 11.36 -14.37
C ASP A 24 -11.51 10.79 -15.76
N SER A 25 -10.90 9.67 -16.14
CA SER A 25 -11.22 8.95 -17.38
C SER A 25 -12.54 8.18 -17.30
N VAL A 26 -12.99 7.85 -16.08
CA VAL A 26 -14.27 7.18 -15.83
C VAL A 26 -15.37 8.24 -15.79
N ASN A 27 -16.10 8.40 -16.89
CA ASN A 27 -17.26 9.29 -16.93
C ASN A 27 -18.45 8.67 -16.18
N LEU A 28 -18.42 8.79 -14.85
CA LEU A 28 -19.45 8.26 -13.93
C LEU A 28 -20.87 8.72 -14.28
N LYS A 29 -21.02 9.87 -14.96
CA LYS A 29 -22.32 10.40 -15.41
C LYS A 29 -22.89 9.69 -16.65
N ALA A 30 -22.07 8.94 -17.39
CA ALA A 30 -22.48 8.21 -18.60
C ALA A 30 -22.68 6.71 -18.37
N MET A 31 -22.44 6.21 -17.14
CA MET A 31 -22.47 4.79 -16.80
C MET A 31 -23.80 4.38 -16.15
N GLY A 32 -24.29 3.19 -16.49
CA GLY A 32 -25.49 2.61 -15.88
C GLY A 32 -25.29 2.27 -14.40
N PRO A 33 -26.38 2.07 -13.62
CA PRO A 33 -26.31 1.89 -12.16
C PRO A 33 -25.46 0.69 -11.73
N SER A 34 -25.37 -0.38 -12.53
CA SER A 34 -24.52 -1.54 -12.25
C SER A 34 -23.02 -1.25 -12.41
N ASP A 35 -22.64 -0.45 -13.42
CA ASP A 35 -21.26 0.01 -13.62
C ASP A 35 -20.86 1.02 -12.53
N ALA A 36 -21.76 1.92 -12.12
CA ALA A 36 -21.49 2.84 -11.02
C ALA A 36 -21.20 2.12 -9.69
N MET A 37 -21.84 0.98 -9.42
CA MET A 37 -21.56 0.17 -8.22
C MET A 37 -20.23 -0.58 -8.30
N LEU A 38 -19.82 -1.03 -9.50
CA LEU A 38 -18.49 -1.60 -9.75
C LEU A 38 -17.38 -0.56 -9.51
N HIS A 39 -17.59 0.69 -9.92
CA HIS A 39 -16.66 1.80 -9.72
C HIS A 39 -16.76 2.48 -8.33
N ALA A 40 -17.82 2.19 -7.55
CA ALA A 40 -17.97 2.65 -6.17
C ALA A 40 -17.18 1.80 -5.16
N SER A 41 -16.58 0.70 -5.61
CA SER A 41 -15.63 -0.08 -4.80
C SER A 41 -14.27 0.62 -4.76
N PRO A 42 -13.53 0.58 -3.63
CA PRO A 42 -12.20 1.17 -3.56
C PRO A 42 -11.30 0.62 -4.67
N LEU A 43 -10.97 1.48 -5.63
CA LEU A 43 -10.15 1.08 -6.77
C LEU A 43 -8.70 0.94 -6.27
N VAL A 44 -8.15 -0.25 -6.48
CA VAL A 44 -6.76 -0.58 -6.21
C VAL A 44 -5.94 -0.06 -7.37
N LEU A 45 -5.44 1.16 -7.22
CA LEU A 45 -4.63 1.80 -8.25
C LEU A 45 -3.18 1.61 -7.85
N GLY A 46 -2.55 0.56 -8.37
CA GLY A 46 -1.12 0.30 -8.19
C GLY A 46 -0.68 -0.17 -6.80
N GLU A 47 0.49 -0.83 -6.78
CA GLU A 47 1.28 -1.08 -5.57
C GLU A 47 2.70 -0.57 -5.82
N THR A 48 3.29 0.15 -4.87
CA THR A 48 4.72 0.46 -4.86
C THR A 48 5.41 -0.46 -3.88
N CYS A 49 6.51 -1.09 -4.28
CA CYS A 49 7.22 -2.03 -3.45
C CYS A 49 8.66 -1.60 -3.25
N ILE A 50 9.12 -1.63 -2.01
CA ILE A 50 10.52 -1.39 -1.64
C ILE A 50 11.15 -2.66 -1.08
N SER A 51 12.44 -2.80 -1.32
CA SER A 51 13.25 -3.85 -0.71
C SER A 51 13.60 -3.43 0.73
N VAL A 52 13.26 -4.29 1.68
CA VAL A 52 13.49 -4.08 3.11
C VAL A 52 14.18 -5.29 3.70
N THR A 53 14.78 -5.12 4.87
CA THR A 53 15.44 -6.23 5.57
C THR A 53 14.74 -6.45 6.90
N VAL A 54 14.54 -7.71 7.28
CA VAL A 54 13.98 -8.04 8.60
C VAL A 54 15.01 -7.75 9.67
N GLU A 55 14.67 -6.88 10.62
CA GLU A 55 15.51 -6.53 11.77
C GLU A 55 14.73 -6.73 13.07
N ASN A 56 15.32 -7.46 14.02
CA ASN A 56 14.69 -7.79 15.30
C ASN A 56 13.30 -8.44 15.14
N HIS A 57 13.15 -9.35 14.18
CA HIS A 57 11.87 -9.99 13.82
C HIS A 57 10.76 -8.97 13.52
N SER A 58 11.12 -7.81 12.99
CA SER A 58 10.19 -6.77 12.61
C SER A 58 10.64 -6.10 11.32
N VAL A 59 9.71 -5.47 10.62
CA VAL A 59 9.99 -4.57 9.49
C VAL A 59 9.31 -3.25 9.80
N CYS A 60 10.08 -2.18 9.90
CA CYS A 60 9.56 -0.86 10.23
C CYS A 60 9.49 0.02 8.98
N LEU A 61 8.30 0.55 8.71
CA LEU A 61 8.00 1.34 7.53
C LEU A 61 7.48 2.72 7.94
N ASN A 62 7.88 3.75 7.20
CA ASN A 62 7.24 5.05 7.27
C ASN A 62 6.08 5.10 6.27
N LEU A 63 4.86 5.27 6.77
CA LEU A 63 3.65 5.29 5.97
C LEU A 63 3.24 6.74 5.70
N PRO A 64 3.42 7.23 4.45
CA PRO A 64 3.29 8.64 4.11
C PRO A 64 1.85 9.17 4.24
N ILE A 65 0.85 8.37 3.84
CA ILE A 65 -0.56 8.80 3.82
C ILE A 65 -1.11 9.04 5.23
N ILE A 66 -0.61 8.30 6.22
CA ILE A 66 -1.05 8.42 7.61
C ILE A 66 -0.01 9.12 8.50
N ASP A 67 1.11 9.57 7.92
CA ASP A 67 2.27 10.16 8.60
C ASP A 67 2.67 9.37 9.87
N LYS A 68 2.75 8.04 9.73
CA LYS A 68 3.08 7.15 10.87
C LYS A 68 4.18 6.17 10.52
N LYS A 69 5.08 6.02 11.48
CA LYS A 69 6.08 4.97 11.52
C LYS A 69 5.48 3.75 12.20
N ILE A 70 5.36 2.64 11.48
CA ILE A 70 4.78 1.40 11.99
C ILE A 70 5.77 0.26 11.82
N CYS A 71 5.94 -0.52 12.88
CA CYS A 71 6.71 -1.75 12.84
C CYS A 71 5.76 -2.93 12.76
N PHE A 72 5.93 -3.73 11.72
CA PHE A 72 5.17 -4.94 11.48
C PHE A 72 5.92 -6.13 12.06
N PRO A 73 5.32 -6.88 12.99
CA PRO A 73 5.95 -8.07 13.55
C PRO A 73 6.06 -9.15 12.48
N ILE A 74 7.25 -9.72 12.33
CA ILE A 74 7.54 -10.81 11.43
C ILE A 74 7.64 -12.09 12.26
N PRO A 75 7.08 -13.23 11.81
CA PRO A 75 7.20 -14.51 12.50
C PRO A 75 8.66 -14.87 12.75
N VAL A 76 8.93 -15.44 13.92
CA VAL A 76 10.28 -15.88 14.35
C VAL A 76 10.91 -16.93 13.43
N SER A 77 10.13 -17.56 12.55
CA SER A 77 10.63 -18.46 11.51
C SER A 77 11.44 -17.75 10.42
N VAL A 78 11.34 -16.43 10.31
CA VAL A 78 12.10 -15.62 9.35
C VAL A 78 13.28 -14.98 10.09
N PRO A 79 14.53 -15.37 9.76
CA PRO A 79 15.70 -14.86 10.47
C PRO A 79 15.96 -13.39 10.17
N ASN A 80 16.61 -12.70 11.12
CA ASN A 80 17.11 -11.34 10.89
C ASN A 80 18.11 -11.31 9.72
N GLY A 81 18.10 -10.23 8.94
CA GLY A 81 18.89 -10.13 7.72
C GLY A 81 18.21 -10.73 6.49
N THR A 82 17.03 -11.33 6.62
CA THR A 82 16.27 -11.84 5.48
C THR A 82 15.79 -10.68 4.60
N ALA A 83 16.08 -10.76 3.31
CA ALA A 83 15.53 -9.85 2.31
C ALA A 83 14.02 -10.04 2.21
N ALA A 84 13.28 -8.96 2.40
CA ALA A 84 11.85 -8.89 2.29
C ALA A 84 11.45 -7.78 1.31
N LYS A 85 10.23 -7.86 0.80
CA LYS A 85 9.60 -6.85 -0.04
C LYS A 85 8.41 -6.29 0.71
N ALA A 86 8.42 -4.99 0.97
CA ALA A 86 7.28 -4.28 1.52
C ALA A 86 6.57 -3.54 0.40
N CYS A 87 5.33 -3.92 0.11
CA CYS A 87 4.48 -3.26 -0.85
C CYS A 87 3.44 -2.40 -0.14
N LEU A 88 3.30 -1.16 -0.59
CA LEU A 88 2.28 -0.22 -0.17
C LEU A 88 1.30 -0.01 -1.30
N LYS A 89 0.03 -0.08 -0.94
CA LYS A 89 -1.10 0.05 -1.84
C LYS A 89 -2.00 1.15 -1.30
N ILE A 90 -2.29 2.15 -2.12
CA ILE A 90 -3.12 3.28 -1.72
C ILE A 90 -4.56 2.98 -2.11
N CYS A 91 -5.46 3.12 -1.15
CA CYS A 91 -6.88 2.96 -1.36
C CYS A 91 -7.49 4.33 -1.59
N THR A 92 -8.19 4.48 -2.70
CA THR A 92 -8.93 5.70 -3.02
C THR A 92 -10.42 5.42 -3.03
N THR A 93 -11.21 6.36 -2.54
CA THR A 93 -12.67 6.35 -2.65
C THR A 93 -13.07 7.63 -3.38
N ILE A 94 -13.65 7.52 -4.57
CA ILE A 94 -14.05 8.67 -5.40
C ILE A 94 -12.86 9.62 -5.66
N GLY A 95 -11.71 9.07 -6.07
CA GLY A 95 -10.51 9.83 -6.43
C GLY A 95 -9.71 10.43 -5.25
N ILE A 96 -10.17 10.25 -4.00
CA ILE A 96 -9.50 10.75 -2.80
C ILE A 96 -8.84 9.58 -2.07
N PRO A 97 -7.54 9.64 -1.72
CA PRO A 97 -6.90 8.60 -0.91
C PRO A 97 -7.52 8.54 0.49
N THR A 98 -8.16 7.42 0.81
CA THR A 98 -8.88 7.18 2.08
C THR A 98 -8.21 6.15 2.98
N GLY A 99 -7.21 5.42 2.48
CA GLY A 99 -6.53 4.38 3.23
C GLY A 99 -5.28 3.87 2.54
N VAL A 100 -4.57 2.99 3.24
CA VAL A 100 -3.39 2.29 2.74
C VAL A 100 -3.40 0.84 3.20
N CYS A 101 -3.01 -0.07 2.32
CA CYS A 101 -2.72 -1.46 2.64
C CYS A 101 -1.23 -1.71 2.50
N VAL A 102 -0.66 -2.38 3.48
CA VAL A 102 0.74 -2.76 3.53
C VAL A 102 0.83 -4.28 3.47
N THR A 103 1.62 -4.77 2.53
CA THR A 103 1.90 -6.18 2.35
C THR A 103 3.39 -6.40 2.48
N ILE A 104 3.81 -7.27 3.40
CA ILE A 104 5.22 -7.65 3.54
C ILE A 104 5.35 -9.10 3.12
N SER A 105 6.23 -9.33 2.16
CA SER A 105 6.55 -10.66 1.66
C SER A 105 8.03 -10.95 1.87
N ALA A 106 8.37 -12.13 2.37
CA ALA A 106 9.76 -12.60 2.39
C ALA A 106 9.80 -14.03 1.87
N LEU A 107 10.92 -14.42 1.26
CA LEU A 107 11.08 -15.75 0.66
C LEU A 107 10.00 -16.08 -0.40
N GLY A 108 9.45 -15.06 -1.07
CA GLY A 108 8.39 -15.20 -2.07
C GLY A 108 6.99 -15.46 -1.50
N MET A 109 6.81 -15.43 -0.18
CA MET A 109 5.52 -15.64 0.49
C MET A 109 5.07 -14.37 1.19
N GLN A 110 3.76 -14.11 1.20
CA GLN A 110 3.15 -13.03 1.99
C GLN A 110 3.14 -13.42 3.47
N ILE A 111 3.71 -12.55 4.31
CA ILE A 111 3.88 -12.79 5.74
C ILE A 111 2.97 -11.85 6.55
N VAL A 112 2.84 -10.61 6.09
CA VAL A 112 2.00 -9.60 6.73
C VAL A 112 1.11 -8.97 5.67
N HIS A 113 -0.16 -8.78 6.03
CA HIS A 113 -1.09 -7.94 5.31
C HIS A 113 -1.88 -7.11 6.31
N GLN A 114 -1.77 -5.80 6.24
CA GLN A 114 -2.48 -4.92 7.15
C GLN A 114 -2.93 -3.65 6.42
N CYS A 115 -4.20 -3.32 6.55
CA CYS A 115 -4.78 -2.10 5.99
C CYS A 115 -5.12 -1.10 7.10
N PHE A 116 -4.95 0.17 6.78
CA PHE A 116 -5.24 1.31 7.63
C PHE A 116 -6.19 2.26 6.89
N GLY A 117 -7.23 2.73 7.57
CA GLY A 117 -8.24 3.61 6.97
C GLY A 117 -9.31 2.83 6.18
N LYS A 118 -9.93 3.50 5.20
CA LYS A 118 -10.94 2.88 4.33
C LYS A 118 -10.27 2.32 3.08
N CYS A 119 -10.09 1.01 3.16
CA CYS A 119 -9.85 0.03 2.12
C CYS A 119 -10.91 -1.07 2.35
#